data_AF-A0A965GRY6-F1
#
_entry.id   AF-A0A965GRY6-F1
#
_cell.length_a   1.000
_cell.length_b   1.000
_cell.length_c   1.000
_cell.angle_alpha   90.00
_cell.angle_beta   90.00
_cell.angle_gamma   90.00
#
_symmetry.space_group_name_H-M   'P 1'
#
loop_
_entity.id
_entity.type
_entity.pdbx_description
1 polymer ?
#
loop_
_entity_poly.entity_id
_entity_poly.type
_entity_poly.pdbx_seq_one_letter_code
_entity_poly.pdbx_strand_id
1 'polypeptide(L)'
;MAYTPTTLLSLPVITTGSESGAWGDITNNGLTQYLDISIAGALSITATTTLANTAGTSTVTNIASTTAQYRTLIIPASGPSANIVITAPSSNRTFHVINRNATYTVQIRAGANSGVTLQPNQSATVSVAGDYVLVGPIGPTVPVSSGGTGLSTTTAYGLIAAGTTSTGNFQQVSGTGSSGQVLTSNGAGALPSWQSASGISTGKAIAMAMIFGF
;
A
#
# COMPACT_ATOMS: atom_id res chain seq x y z
N MET A 1 8.45 -33.86 -21.07
CA MET A 1 7.62 -34.75 -20.24
C MET A 1 6.68 -33.91 -19.40
N ALA A 2 5.40 -34.26 -19.32
CA ALA A 2 4.41 -33.53 -18.51
C ALA A 2 4.23 -34.26 -17.19
N TYR A 3 4.95 -33.81 -16.16
CA TYR A 3 4.62 -34.14 -14.78
C TYR A 3 3.30 -33.45 -14.39
N THR A 4 2.62 -33.93 -13.36
CA THR A 4 1.47 -33.19 -12.79
C THR A 4 2.02 -32.09 -11.87
N PRO A 5 1.84 -30.81 -12.19
CA PRO A 5 2.37 -29.73 -11.35
C PRO A 5 1.56 -29.57 -10.07
N THR A 6 2.18 -29.05 -9.01
CA THR A 6 1.44 -28.53 -7.85
C THR A 6 0.49 -27.40 -8.26
N THR A 7 -0.64 -27.27 -7.58
CA THR A 7 -1.70 -26.31 -8.00
C THR A 7 -1.39 -24.85 -7.66
N LEU A 8 -0.44 -24.60 -6.76
CA LEU A 8 -0.10 -23.24 -6.31
C LEU A 8 1.04 -22.63 -7.13
N LEU A 9 2.21 -23.27 -7.10
CA LEU A 9 3.46 -22.76 -7.68
C LEU A 9 3.90 -23.51 -8.94
N SER A 10 3.06 -24.43 -9.43
CA SER A 10 3.35 -25.25 -10.61
C SER A 10 4.64 -26.08 -10.54
N LEU A 11 5.13 -26.35 -9.32
CA LEU A 11 6.35 -27.13 -9.10
C LEU A 11 6.15 -28.59 -9.54
N PRO A 12 7.20 -29.25 -10.05
CA PRO A 12 7.11 -30.63 -10.48
C PRO A 12 6.85 -31.60 -9.35
N VAL A 13 5.87 -32.47 -9.54
CA VAL A 13 5.65 -33.67 -8.73
C VAL A 13 6.21 -34.84 -9.51
N ILE A 14 7.39 -35.32 -9.10
CA ILE A 14 8.06 -36.42 -9.78
C ILE A 14 7.57 -37.75 -9.22
N THR A 15 7.23 -38.70 -10.10
CA THR A 15 6.83 -40.06 -9.71
C THR A 15 7.94 -41.06 -10.02
N THR A 16 8.05 -42.11 -9.22
CA THR A 16 9.05 -43.16 -9.40
C THR A 16 8.97 -43.76 -10.81
N GLY A 17 10.09 -43.83 -11.51
CA GLY A 17 10.21 -44.49 -12.82
C GLY A 17 9.64 -43.71 -14.01
N SER A 18 9.01 -42.54 -13.79
CA SER A 18 8.49 -41.72 -14.89
C SER A 18 9.64 -40.99 -15.60
N GLU A 19 10.42 -40.16 -14.90
CA GLU A 19 11.28 -39.15 -15.53
C GLU A 19 12.71 -39.61 -15.90
N SER A 20 12.85 -40.80 -16.51
CA SER A 20 14.16 -41.35 -16.90
C SER A 20 14.92 -40.42 -17.84
N GLY A 21 16.17 -40.09 -17.49
CA GLY A 21 17.03 -39.20 -18.27
C GLY A 21 16.67 -37.71 -18.23
N ALA A 22 15.56 -37.33 -17.59
CA ALA A 22 15.08 -35.94 -17.55
C ALA A 22 15.05 -35.32 -16.13
N TRP A 23 15.37 -36.10 -15.10
CA TRP A 23 15.34 -35.68 -13.69
C TRP A 23 16.11 -34.38 -13.42
N GLY A 24 17.35 -34.31 -13.91
CA GLY A 24 18.22 -33.14 -13.70
C GLY A 24 17.59 -31.88 -14.29
N ASP A 25 17.14 -31.95 -15.54
CA ASP A 25 16.58 -30.80 -16.24
C ASP A 25 15.22 -30.38 -15.67
N ILE A 26 14.34 -31.33 -15.35
CA ILE A 26 13.03 -31.01 -14.75
C ILE A 26 13.22 -30.37 -13.37
N THR A 27 14.17 -30.88 -12.56
CA THR A 27 14.49 -30.28 -11.26
C THR A 27 15.03 -28.86 -11.45
N ASN A 28 16.01 -28.67 -12.34
CA ASN A 28 16.63 -27.36 -12.55
C ASN A 28 15.66 -26.33 -13.14
N ASN A 29 14.86 -26.73 -14.14
CA ASN A 29 13.98 -25.82 -14.89
C ASN A 29 12.60 -25.63 -14.26
N GLY A 30 12.09 -26.63 -13.53
CA GLY A 30 10.73 -26.64 -12.97
C GLY A 30 10.67 -26.49 -11.46
N LEU A 31 11.72 -26.85 -10.72
CA LEU A 31 11.76 -26.72 -9.25
C LEU A 31 12.73 -25.63 -8.80
N THR A 32 14.03 -25.79 -9.06
CA THR A 32 15.08 -24.92 -8.52
C THR A 32 14.90 -23.47 -8.95
N GLN A 33 14.82 -23.21 -10.26
CA GLN A 33 14.62 -21.85 -10.77
C GLN A 33 13.26 -21.27 -10.36
N TYR A 34 12.21 -22.10 -10.29
CA TYR A 34 10.87 -21.66 -9.88
C TYR A 34 10.82 -21.24 -8.41
N LEU A 35 11.48 -21.99 -7.53
CA LEU A 35 11.60 -21.66 -6.11
C LEU A 35 12.42 -20.37 -5.94
N ASP A 36 13.56 -20.27 -6.62
CA ASP A 36 14.44 -19.10 -6.54
C ASP A 36 13.68 -17.81 -6.89
N ILE A 37 12.97 -17.76 -8.01
CA ILE A 37 12.22 -16.56 -8.40
C ILE A 37 10.96 -16.32 -7.55
N SER A 38 10.35 -17.38 -7.00
CA SER A 38 9.18 -17.25 -6.11
C SER A 38 9.54 -16.72 -4.72
N ILE A 39 10.83 -16.72 -4.39
CA ILE A 39 11.36 -16.22 -3.13
C ILE A 39 12.03 -14.85 -3.36
N ALA A 40 12.93 -14.76 -4.34
CA ALA A 40 13.82 -13.61 -4.54
C ALA A 40 13.58 -12.85 -5.86
N GLY A 41 12.84 -13.44 -6.80
CA GLY A 41 12.67 -12.88 -8.14
C GLY A 41 11.78 -11.64 -8.18
N ALA A 42 12.10 -10.74 -9.13
CA ALA A 42 11.31 -9.57 -9.46
C ALA A 42 11.00 -9.48 -10.96
N LEU A 43 9.77 -9.08 -11.28
CA LEU A 43 9.30 -8.85 -12.64
C LEU A 43 8.97 -7.37 -12.85
N SER A 44 9.52 -6.77 -13.91
CA SER A 44 9.18 -5.42 -14.32
C SER A 44 7.85 -5.42 -15.09
N ILE A 45 6.89 -4.60 -14.67
CA ILE A 45 5.58 -4.43 -15.29
C ILE A 45 5.45 -3.00 -15.82
N THR A 46 5.35 -2.85 -17.13
CA THR A 46 5.29 -1.54 -17.82
C THR A 46 3.97 -1.30 -18.57
N ALA A 47 3.04 -2.25 -18.51
CA ALA A 47 1.72 -2.17 -19.15
C ALA A 47 0.71 -3.07 -18.41
N THR A 48 -0.58 -2.88 -18.71
CA THR A 48 -1.64 -3.81 -18.26
C THR A 48 -1.31 -5.24 -18.69
N THR A 49 -1.29 -6.16 -17.73
CA THR A 49 -0.74 -7.51 -17.92
C THR A 49 -1.62 -8.53 -17.21
N THR A 50 -1.81 -9.70 -17.82
CA THR A 50 -2.37 -10.88 -17.15
C THR A 50 -1.24 -11.86 -16.83
N LEU A 51 -1.11 -12.22 -15.56
CA LEU A 51 -0.15 -13.21 -15.09
C LEU A 51 -0.83 -14.58 -15.00
N ALA A 52 -0.11 -15.63 -15.37
CA ALA A 52 -0.59 -17.00 -15.30
C ALA A 52 0.39 -17.90 -14.54
N ASN A 53 -0.12 -18.97 -13.96
CA ASN A 53 0.71 -20.07 -13.50
C ASN A 53 1.39 -20.70 -14.72
N THR A 54 2.73 -20.63 -14.79
CA THR A 54 3.54 -21.35 -15.78
C THR A 54 4.15 -22.59 -15.14
N ALA A 55 4.56 -23.57 -15.92
CA ALA A 55 5.29 -24.74 -15.43
C ALA A 55 6.56 -24.94 -16.27
N GLY A 56 7.67 -25.29 -15.62
CA GLY A 56 8.89 -25.67 -16.31
C GLY A 56 8.77 -27.02 -17.01
N THR A 57 9.70 -27.33 -17.89
CA THR A 57 9.78 -28.62 -18.59
C THR A 57 11.22 -29.13 -18.55
N SER A 58 11.48 -30.30 -19.12
CA SER A 58 12.83 -30.83 -19.28
C SER A 58 13.70 -30.01 -20.24
N THR A 59 13.18 -29.00 -20.95
CA THR A 59 13.95 -28.23 -21.95
C THR A 59 13.93 -26.73 -21.71
N VAL A 60 12.96 -26.21 -20.96
CA VAL A 60 12.76 -24.78 -20.77
C VAL A 60 12.05 -24.50 -19.45
N THR A 61 12.32 -23.34 -18.86
CA THR A 61 11.68 -22.90 -17.61
C THR A 61 10.26 -22.39 -17.83
N ASN A 62 9.94 -21.78 -18.99
CA ASN A 62 8.70 -21.04 -19.20
C ASN A 62 8.48 -19.88 -18.19
N ILE A 63 9.55 -19.43 -17.53
CA ILE A 63 9.55 -18.21 -16.73
C ILE A 63 9.65 -17.04 -17.72
N ALA A 64 8.57 -16.27 -17.86
CA ALA A 64 8.46 -15.18 -18.82
C ALA A 64 7.82 -13.95 -18.17
N SER A 65 7.71 -12.83 -18.90
CA SER A 65 7.14 -11.58 -18.39
C SER A 65 5.65 -11.62 -18.06
N THR A 66 4.98 -12.74 -18.30
CA THR A 66 3.56 -12.98 -17.99
C THR A 66 3.36 -14.13 -17.00
N THR A 67 4.43 -14.57 -16.32
CA THR A 67 4.30 -15.59 -15.26
C THR A 67 3.95 -14.97 -13.92
N ALA A 68 3.10 -15.65 -13.16
CA ALA A 68 2.78 -15.34 -11.78
C ALA A 68 3.85 -15.83 -10.78
N GLN A 69 4.93 -16.47 -11.25
CA GLN A 69 5.91 -17.12 -10.38
C GLN A 69 6.81 -16.15 -9.61
N TYR A 70 7.02 -14.93 -10.10
CA TYR A 70 7.84 -13.94 -9.42
C TYR A 70 7.21 -13.47 -8.11
N ARG A 71 8.00 -13.39 -7.03
CA ARG A 71 7.54 -12.84 -5.74
C ARG A 71 7.19 -11.36 -5.85
N THR A 72 8.04 -10.61 -6.54
CA THR A 72 7.97 -9.14 -6.57
C THR A 72 7.54 -8.67 -7.95
N LEU A 73 6.60 -7.72 -7.98
CA LEU A 73 6.17 -7.03 -9.20
C LEU A 73 6.61 -5.58 -9.07
N ILE A 74 7.48 -5.12 -9.97
CA ILE A 74 8.04 -3.77 -9.94
C ILE A 74 7.45 -2.98 -11.09
N ILE A 75 6.79 -1.87 -10.77
CA ILE A 75 6.41 -0.88 -11.75
C ILE A 75 7.54 0.16 -11.74
N PRO A 76 8.32 0.27 -12.83
CA PRO A 76 9.48 1.16 -12.85
C PRO A 76 9.06 2.64 -12.82
N ALA A 77 10.01 3.55 -12.60
CA ALA A 77 9.71 4.98 -12.68
C ALA A 77 9.50 5.45 -14.14
N SER A 78 10.12 4.76 -15.10
CA SER A 78 10.11 5.11 -16.54
C SER A 78 8.86 4.66 -17.30
N GLY A 79 7.99 3.87 -16.68
CA GLY A 79 6.74 3.38 -17.25
C GLY A 79 5.87 2.74 -16.17
N PRO A 80 4.56 2.57 -16.35
CA PRO A 80 3.77 2.78 -17.57
C PRO A 80 3.53 4.25 -17.92
N SER A 81 2.92 4.49 -19.09
CA SER A 81 2.43 5.80 -19.53
C SER A 81 0.92 5.99 -19.32
N ALA A 82 0.32 5.17 -18.46
CA ALA A 82 -1.09 5.19 -18.10
C ALA A 82 -1.31 4.42 -16.79
N ASN A 83 -2.49 4.55 -16.18
CA ASN A 83 -2.91 3.62 -15.13
C ASN A 83 -2.98 2.20 -15.71
N ILE A 84 -2.49 1.21 -14.96
CA ILE A 84 -2.44 -0.18 -15.43
C ILE A 84 -3.13 -1.14 -14.46
N VAL A 85 -3.51 -2.29 -15.01
CA VAL A 85 -4.07 -3.39 -14.25
C VAL A 85 -3.20 -4.65 -14.40
N ILE A 86 -2.83 -5.24 -13.28
CA ILE A 86 -2.22 -6.56 -13.18
C ILE A 86 -3.34 -7.53 -12.79
N THR A 87 -3.73 -8.39 -13.72
CA THR A 87 -4.65 -9.48 -13.43
C THR A 87 -3.84 -10.73 -13.10
N ALA A 88 -3.87 -11.18 -11.85
CA ALA A 88 -3.11 -12.34 -11.40
C ALA A 88 -4.02 -13.51 -11.02
N PRO A 89 -3.49 -14.76 -10.97
CA PRO A 89 -4.29 -15.92 -10.59
C PRO A 89 -4.81 -15.79 -9.15
N SER A 90 -5.97 -16.36 -8.88
CA SER A 90 -6.59 -16.43 -7.54
C SER A 90 -6.05 -17.58 -6.69
N SER A 91 -4.89 -18.15 -7.03
CA SER A 91 -4.25 -19.15 -6.17
C SER A 91 -3.76 -18.51 -4.88
N ASN A 92 -3.64 -19.29 -3.79
CA ASN A 92 -3.17 -18.77 -2.51
C ASN A 92 -1.70 -18.34 -2.61
N ARG A 93 -1.48 -17.07 -2.95
CA ARG A 93 -0.16 -16.47 -3.17
C ARG A 93 -0.11 -15.05 -2.64
N THR A 94 1.11 -14.57 -2.42
CA THR A 94 1.40 -13.22 -1.96
C THR A 94 2.36 -12.56 -2.94
N PHE A 95 2.04 -11.34 -3.37
CA PHE A 95 2.97 -10.51 -4.14
C PHE A 95 3.46 -9.35 -3.30
N HIS A 96 4.71 -8.97 -3.53
CA HIS A 96 5.20 -7.66 -3.14
C HIS A 96 5.15 -6.75 -4.36
N VAL A 97 4.24 -5.78 -4.37
CA VAL A 97 4.04 -4.88 -5.51
C VAL A 97 4.65 -3.53 -5.16
N ILE A 98 5.60 -3.09 -6.00
CA ILE A 98 6.33 -1.84 -5.81
C ILE A 98 5.97 -0.89 -6.94
N ASN A 99 5.12 0.11 -6.65
CA ASN A 99 4.86 1.19 -7.60
C ASN A 99 5.89 2.31 -7.43
N ARG A 100 6.89 2.36 -8.31
CA ARG A 100 7.87 3.46 -8.37
C ARG A 100 7.46 4.56 -9.34
N ASN A 101 6.32 4.42 -10.01
CA ASN A 101 5.82 5.44 -10.91
C ASN A 101 5.24 6.60 -10.08
N ALA A 102 5.65 7.82 -10.41
CA ALA A 102 5.23 9.01 -9.68
C ALA A 102 3.92 9.63 -10.19
N THR A 103 3.32 9.09 -11.26
CA THR A 103 2.15 9.65 -11.92
C THR A 103 0.97 8.68 -11.98
N TYR A 104 1.23 7.41 -12.27
CA TYR A 104 0.18 6.43 -12.56
C TYR A 104 -0.01 5.44 -11.44
N THR A 105 -1.27 5.05 -11.26
CA THR A 105 -1.69 4.00 -10.33
C THR A 105 -1.48 2.62 -10.94
N VAL A 106 -1.34 1.61 -10.06
CA VAL A 106 -1.39 0.20 -10.46
C VAL A 106 -2.44 -0.53 -9.66
N GLN A 107 -3.36 -1.20 -10.34
CA GLN A 107 -4.32 -2.11 -9.73
C GLN A 107 -3.78 -3.55 -9.85
N ILE A 108 -3.86 -4.32 -8.78
CA ILE A 108 -3.67 -5.78 -8.80
C ILE A 108 -4.95 -6.47 -8.36
N ARG A 109 -5.45 -7.40 -9.17
CA ARG A 109 -6.74 -8.07 -8.97
C ARG A 109 -6.73 -9.52 -9.42
N ALA A 110 -7.67 -10.29 -8.87
CA ALA A 110 -7.98 -11.63 -9.37
C ALA A 110 -9.11 -11.53 -10.41
N GLY A 111 -8.86 -12.01 -11.62
CA GLY A 111 -9.85 -11.97 -12.71
C GLY A 111 -10.39 -10.55 -12.98
N ALA A 112 -11.72 -10.42 -13.00
CA ALA A 112 -12.42 -9.16 -13.27
C ALA A 112 -12.84 -8.38 -12.02
N ASN A 113 -12.30 -8.73 -10.85
CA ASN A 113 -12.69 -8.12 -9.57
C ASN A 113 -12.05 -6.72 -9.38
N SER A 114 -12.24 -6.11 -8.21
CA SER A 114 -11.81 -4.72 -7.92
C SER A 114 -10.37 -4.62 -7.39
N GLY A 115 -9.87 -5.66 -6.75
CA GLY A 115 -8.52 -5.81 -6.25
C GLY A 115 -8.05 -4.69 -5.33
N VAL A 116 -6.74 -4.46 -5.38
CA VAL A 116 -6.04 -3.38 -4.67
C VAL A 116 -5.49 -2.40 -5.69
N THR A 117 -5.77 -1.11 -5.49
CA THR A 117 -5.13 -0.03 -6.25
C THR A 117 -4.06 0.65 -5.41
N LEU A 118 -2.83 0.60 -5.86
CA LEU A 118 -1.71 1.35 -5.29
C LEU A 118 -1.58 2.70 -6.01
N GLN A 119 -1.50 3.76 -5.21
CA GLN A 119 -1.26 5.12 -5.67
C GLN A 119 0.15 5.29 -6.25
N PRO A 120 0.44 6.41 -6.94
CA PRO A 120 1.80 6.71 -7.34
C PRO A 120 2.77 6.69 -6.15
N ASN A 121 3.96 6.15 -6.34
CA ASN A 121 4.98 5.92 -5.30
C ASN A 121 4.52 5.06 -4.10
N GLN A 122 3.43 4.30 -4.22
CA GLN A 122 2.94 3.42 -3.17
C GLN A 122 3.35 1.96 -3.42
N SER A 123 3.87 1.30 -2.40
CA SER A 123 4.20 -0.13 -2.45
C SER A 123 3.46 -0.89 -1.37
N ALA A 124 3.12 -2.15 -1.62
CA ALA A 124 2.43 -2.97 -0.63
C ALA A 124 2.68 -4.46 -0.85
N THR A 125 2.48 -5.23 0.22
CA THR A 125 2.30 -6.67 0.14
C THR A 125 0.81 -6.95 0.01
N VAL A 126 0.44 -7.78 -0.97
CA VAL A 126 -0.95 -8.18 -1.23
C VAL A 126 -1.06 -9.70 -1.24
N SER A 127 -2.20 -10.23 -0.80
CA SER A 127 -2.50 -11.66 -0.81
C SER A 127 -3.95 -11.91 -1.23
N VAL A 128 -4.25 -13.12 -1.71
CA VAL A 128 -5.59 -13.47 -2.19
C VAL A 128 -6.49 -13.90 -1.04
N ALA A 129 -7.64 -13.23 -0.90
CA ALA A 129 -8.75 -13.58 -0.02
C ALA A 129 -10.07 -13.54 -0.82
N GLY A 130 -10.15 -14.34 -1.89
CA GLY A 130 -11.19 -14.27 -2.94
C GLY A 130 -10.82 -13.29 -4.06
N ASP A 131 -10.37 -12.10 -3.68
CA ASP A 131 -9.65 -11.14 -4.52
C ASP A 131 -8.36 -10.71 -3.81
N TYR A 132 -7.47 -9.99 -4.48
CA TYR A 132 -6.30 -9.42 -3.81
C TYR A 132 -6.74 -8.40 -2.77
N VAL A 133 -6.20 -8.55 -1.58
CA VAL A 133 -6.32 -7.62 -0.47
C VAL A 133 -4.92 -7.23 0.00
N LEU A 134 -4.80 -6.09 0.64
CA LEU A 134 -3.55 -5.68 1.24
C LEU A 134 -3.28 -6.48 2.52
N VAL A 135 -2.00 -6.76 2.79
CA VAL A 135 -1.55 -7.46 3.99
C VAL A 135 -0.83 -6.49 4.92
N GLY A 136 -1.41 -6.24 6.10
CA GLY A 136 -0.92 -5.29 7.10
C GLY A 136 -1.58 -3.90 7.01
N PRO A 137 -1.47 -3.05 8.05
CA PRO A 137 -2.00 -1.68 8.02
C PRO A 137 -1.33 -0.83 6.93
N ILE A 138 -2.14 -0.01 6.25
CA ILE A 138 -2.05 0.16 4.79
C ILE A 138 -2.16 1.59 4.32
N GLY A 139 -1.37 1.93 3.29
CA GLY A 139 -1.54 3.15 2.48
C GLY A 139 -0.54 4.26 2.82
N PRO A 140 -0.53 5.38 2.07
CA PRO A 140 0.27 6.56 2.43
C PRO A 140 -0.06 7.11 3.84
N THR A 141 -1.18 6.66 4.41
CA THR A 141 -1.63 6.98 5.77
C THR A 141 -2.00 5.71 6.50
N VAL A 142 -1.68 5.59 7.79
CA VAL A 142 -2.22 4.53 8.64
C VAL A 142 -3.52 5.03 9.28
N PRO A 143 -4.66 4.32 9.15
CA PRO A 143 -5.93 4.77 9.75
C PRO A 143 -5.86 4.71 11.29
N VAL A 144 -6.71 5.52 11.95
CA VAL A 144 -6.74 5.61 13.42
C VAL A 144 -7.14 4.29 14.08
N SER A 145 -8.03 3.52 13.45
CA SER A 145 -8.40 2.16 13.90
C SER A 145 -7.22 1.17 13.93
N SER A 146 -6.09 1.53 13.32
CA SER A 146 -4.86 0.75 13.29
C SER A 146 -3.69 1.49 13.97
N GLY A 147 -3.98 2.49 14.81
CA GLY A 147 -2.98 3.24 15.59
C GLY A 147 -2.29 4.38 14.84
N GLY A 148 -2.73 4.71 13.62
CA GLY A 148 -2.20 5.86 12.87
C GLY A 148 -3.01 7.15 13.07
N THR A 149 -2.76 8.15 12.23
CA THR A 149 -3.49 9.44 12.24
C THR A 149 -4.53 9.55 11.13
N GLY A 150 -4.48 8.69 10.11
CA GLY A 150 -5.29 8.80 8.89
C GLY A 150 -4.94 10.00 8.01
N LEU A 151 -3.83 10.70 8.27
CA LEU A 151 -3.40 11.91 7.54
C LEU A 151 -2.14 11.64 6.72
N SER A 152 -2.09 12.16 5.49
CA SER A 152 -0.91 12.04 4.60
C SER A 152 0.12 13.12 4.87
N THR A 153 -0.34 14.33 5.21
CA THR A 153 0.49 15.48 5.55
C THR A 153 -0.24 16.33 6.57
N THR A 154 0.53 17.19 7.24
CA THR A 154 0.01 18.27 8.09
C THR A 154 0.75 19.56 7.73
N THR A 155 0.17 20.71 8.08
CA THR A 155 0.87 21.99 8.03
C THR A 155 2.04 21.94 9.01
N ALA A 156 3.21 22.41 8.58
CA ALA A 156 4.35 22.55 9.47
C ALA A 156 3.98 23.39 10.69
N TYR A 157 4.35 22.91 11.89
CA TYR A 157 4.00 23.54 13.19
C TYR A 157 2.50 23.63 13.50
N GLY A 158 1.63 22.99 12.70
CA GLY A 158 0.20 22.93 12.95
C GLY A 158 -0.13 22.03 14.15
N LEU A 159 -1.12 22.44 14.95
CA LEU A 159 -1.65 21.61 16.04
C LEU A 159 -2.63 20.58 15.49
N ILE A 160 -2.52 19.34 15.98
CA ILE A 160 -3.37 18.22 15.57
C ILE A 160 -4.37 17.91 16.69
N ALA A 161 -5.63 17.69 16.30
CA ALA A 161 -6.70 17.18 17.15
C ALA A 161 -7.12 15.78 16.68
N ALA A 162 -7.75 15.01 17.55
CA ALA A 162 -8.34 13.73 17.16
C ALA A 162 -9.49 13.90 16.15
N GLY A 163 -9.95 12.79 15.57
CA GLY A 163 -11.11 12.79 14.68
C GLY A 163 -12.43 13.06 15.40
N THR A 164 -13.48 13.33 14.61
CA THR A 164 -14.86 13.51 15.13
C THR A 164 -15.49 12.22 15.65
N THR A 165 -14.83 11.08 15.48
CA THR A 165 -15.18 9.77 16.03
C THR A 165 -13.91 9.08 16.53
N SER A 166 -14.05 8.02 17.34
CA SER A 166 -12.90 7.29 17.91
C SER A 166 -11.96 6.68 16.86
N THR A 167 -12.44 6.45 15.64
CA THR A 167 -11.66 5.91 14.51
C THR A 167 -11.59 6.85 13.32
N GLY A 168 -12.17 8.05 13.43
CA GLY A 168 -12.08 9.07 12.37
C GLY A 168 -10.67 9.64 12.30
N ASN A 169 -10.25 10.04 11.09
CA ASN A 169 -8.94 10.64 10.88
C ASN A 169 -8.71 11.82 11.82
N PHE A 170 -7.47 11.98 12.29
CA PHE A 170 -7.06 13.17 13.01
C PHE A 170 -7.31 14.41 12.14
N GLN A 171 -7.54 15.53 12.78
CA GLN A 171 -7.85 16.80 12.13
C GLN A 171 -6.78 17.81 12.52
N GLN A 172 -6.60 18.83 11.70
CA GLN A 172 -5.68 19.91 12.03
C GLN A 172 -6.45 21.16 12.42
N VAL A 173 -6.00 21.81 13.49
CA VAL A 173 -6.40 23.20 13.76
C VAL A 173 -5.95 24.04 12.57
N SER A 174 -6.83 24.92 12.09
CA SER A 174 -6.58 25.73 10.89
C SER A 174 -5.37 26.66 11.09
N GLY A 175 -4.26 26.35 10.43
CA GLY A 175 -3.02 27.13 10.46
C GLY A 175 -2.27 27.08 11.81
N THR A 176 -1.23 27.90 11.91
CA THR A 176 -0.33 28.00 13.09
C THR A 176 -0.64 29.18 14.00
N GLY A 177 -1.65 29.98 13.65
CA GLY A 177 -1.93 31.26 14.30
C GLY A 177 -0.90 32.33 13.95
N SER A 178 -1.19 33.56 14.39
CA SER A 178 -0.31 34.73 14.33
C SER A 178 0.09 35.17 15.73
N SER A 179 1.14 35.98 15.83
CA SER A 179 1.58 36.55 17.12
C SER A 179 0.42 37.25 17.84
N GLY A 180 0.27 36.96 19.13
CA GLY A 180 -0.82 37.49 19.97
C GLY A 180 -2.16 36.75 19.85
N GLN A 181 -2.27 35.73 19.00
CA GLN A 181 -3.43 34.86 18.97
C GLN A 181 -3.34 33.73 20.01
N VAL A 182 -4.49 33.33 20.53
CA VAL A 182 -4.66 32.22 21.46
C VAL A 182 -5.56 31.17 20.83
N LEU A 183 -5.36 29.92 21.22
CA LEU A 183 -6.24 28.83 20.82
C LEU A 183 -7.52 28.89 21.65
N THR A 184 -8.66 29.13 20.99
CA THR A 184 -9.95 29.29 21.65
C THR A 184 -10.87 28.12 21.32
N SER A 185 -11.53 27.58 22.33
CA SER A 185 -12.56 26.55 22.16
C SER A 185 -13.75 27.11 21.39
N ASN A 186 -14.20 26.39 20.36
CA ASN A 186 -15.42 26.72 19.61
C ASN A 186 -16.65 25.95 20.12
N GLY A 187 -16.56 25.37 21.32
CA GLY A 187 -17.60 24.51 21.89
C GLY A 187 -17.35 23.02 21.67
N ALA A 188 -18.17 22.18 22.32
CA ALA A 188 -18.02 20.73 22.28
C ALA A 188 -18.19 20.19 20.84
N GLY A 189 -17.29 19.30 20.43
CA GLY A 189 -17.33 18.68 19.09
C GLY A 189 -16.85 19.58 17.94
N ALA A 190 -16.47 20.83 18.21
CA ALA A 190 -15.87 21.73 17.23
C ALA A 190 -14.36 21.82 17.43
N LEU A 191 -13.59 21.90 16.33
CA LEU A 191 -12.16 22.19 16.42
C LEU A 191 -11.95 23.57 17.03
N PRO A 192 -10.94 23.76 17.90
CA PRO A 192 -10.57 25.08 18.35
C PRO A 192 -9.99 25.91 17.20
N SER A 193 -9.97 27.24 17.35
CA SER A 193 -9.41 28.15 16.35
C SER A 193 -8.48 29.18 16.98
N TRP A 194 -7.51 29.66 16.20
CA TRP A 194 -6.68 30.80 16.57
C TRP A 194 -7.51 32.07 16.53
N GLN A 195 -7.60 32.76 17.66
CA GLN A 195 -8.36 33.99 17.80
C GLN A 195 -7.47 35.04 18.48
N SER A 196 -7.67 36.31 18.15
CA SER A 196 -7.05 37.40 18.90
C SER A 196 -7.51 37.30 20.37
N ALA A 197 -6.57 37.41 21.31
CA ALA A 197 -6.90 37.33 22.72
C ALA A 197 -7.95 38.42 23.09
N SER A 198 -9.13 37.99 23.54
CA SER A 198 -10.24 38.88 23.91
C SER A 198 -10.25 39.26 25.40
N GLY A 199 -9.18 38.95 26.13
CA GLY A 199 -9.02 39.18 27.55
C GLY A 199 -9.11 40.65 27.98
N ILE A 200 -8.97 40.91 29.28
CA ILE A 200 -8.92 42.26 29.83
C ILE A 200 -7.70 42.96 29.22
N SER A 201 -7.94 43.90 28.30
CA SER A 201 -6.87 44.77 27.82
C SER A 201 -6.37 45.63 28.98
N THR A 202 -5.13 46.12 28.91
CA THR A 202 -4.60 47.06 29.91
C THR A 202 -5.57 48.23 30.14
N GLY A 203 -6.22 48.73 29.08
CA GLY A 203 -7.25 49.77 29.20
C GLY A 203 -8.49 49.33 29.99
N LYS A 204 -8.99 48.09 29.77
CA LYS A 204 -10.08 47.52 30.58
C LYS A 204 -9.66 47.31 32.03
N ALA A 205 -8.42 46.89 32.29
CA ALA A 205 -7.88 46.72 33.64
C ALA A 205 -7.77 48.06 34.37
N ILE A 206 -7.24 49.09 33.70
CA ILE A 206 -7.14 50.46 34.24
C ILE A 206 -8.55 51.02 34.51
N ALA A 207 -9.51 50.83 33.60
CA ALA A 207 -10.89 51.27 33.81
C ALA A 207 -11.51 50.62 35.06
N MET A 208 -11.31 49.30 35.23
CA MET A 208 -11.77 48.59 36.43
C MET A 208 -11.10 49.14 37.70
N ALA A 209 -9.78 49.35 37.66
CA ALA A 209 -9.01 49.89 38.77
C ALA A 209 -9.43 51.31 39.17
N MET A 210 -9.75 52.18 38.20
CA MET A 210 -10.23 53.53 38.49
C MET A 210 -11.63 53.54 39.12
N ILE A 211 -12.49 52.59 38.73
CA ILE A 211 -13.88 52.52 39.22
C ILE A 211 -13.94 51.91 40.62
N PHE A 212 -13.19 50.83 40.87
CA PHE A 212 -13.28 50.08 42.12
C PHE A 212 -12.21 50.45 43.14
N GLY A 213 -11.18 51.21 42.73
CA GLY A 213 -9.99 51.44 43.55
C GLY A 213 -9.20 50.15 43.75
N PHE A 214 -7.92 50.30 44.02
CA PHE A 214 -7.14 49.28 44.73
C PHE A 214 -6.91 49.78 46.15
#